data_AF-A0A536RI81-F1
#
_entry.id   AF-A0A536RI81-F1
#
_cell.length_a   1.000
_cell.length_b   1.000
_cell.length_c   1.000
_cell.angle_alpha   90.00
_cell.angle_beta   90.00
_cell.angle_gamma   90.00
#
_symmetry.space_group_name_H-M   'P 1'
#
loop_
_entity.id
_entity.type
_entity.pdbx_description
1 polymer ?
#
loop_
_entity_poly.entity_id
_entity_poly.type
_entity_poly.pdbx_seq_one_letter_code
_entity_poly.pdbx_strand_id
1 'polypeptide(L)'
;MTISAADDRARGAGVSERRPITVLFADIAGSTSIAERLDPEDWTILVGEAFQRMNRTIERYGGNIARLMGDGVLAFFGAPTAHEDDPERAVRCGLDLVRAIDELDTSNHISEADKLRVRVGINTGPVVVGIVGTETASEYTAMGDTVNVAARMQASARPGSVLITAATHRFVSGLVEAVDVGQLELKGKSATVRAYEITSLKKGAVHTRGLAGVSSPMVGRDSQLHQLEQLFRIVKAGQGRVACILGEPGMGKSRLLAELRTSLEGQDDPPRWVEGRCLSYGETMPYHLLLDLVRSLIGVTETTDEPQVAQALESFLQSNAAEDWSENYAYLGHLLSLKLSPDTRARISNLEVETIKRYNAAAIQIVRAAAASGPVAMVCDDLHWADPASTDSLLTLLRTVAGLPILFILSSRQERAAAGWRCPMRRAT
;
A
#
# COMPACT_ATOMS: atom_id res chain seq x y z
N MET A 1 9.00 27.52 -18.44
CA MET A 1 7.79 27.41 -19.29
C MET A 1 7.12 26.12 -18.87
N THR A 2 6.12 26.26 -18.00
CA THR A 2 5.59 25.18 -17.16
C THR A 2 4.37 24.62 -17.86
N ILE A 3 4.45 23.40 -18.37
CA ILE A 3 3.27 22.68 -18.87
C ILE A 3 2.58 22.13 -17.62
N SER A 4 1.54 22.85 -17.19
CA SER A 4 0.67 22.50 -16.08
C SER A 4 -0.19 21.29 -16.46
N ALA A 5 -0.30 20.31 -15.56
CA ALA A 5 -1.12 19.10 -15.69
C ALA A 5 -2.65 19.37 -15.75
N ALA A 6 -3.07 20.64 -15.84
CA ALA A 6 -4.46 21.02 -16.02
C ALA A 6 -4.95 20.94 -17.47
N ASP A 7 -4.05 20.79 -18.46
CA ASP A 7 -4.39 20.88 -19.89
C ASP A 7 -4.73 19.53 -20.55
N ASP A 8 -4.67 18.41 -19.81
CA ASP A 8 -4.98 17.07 -20.34
C ASP A 8 -6.45 16.67 -20.18
N ARG A 9 -7.27 17.50 -19.51
CA ARG A 9 -8.72 17.29 -19.38
C ARG A 9 -9.51 17.69 -20.64
N ALA A 10 -8.89 18.39 -21.60
CA ALA A 10 -9.59 19.02 -22.73
C ALA A 10 -9.24 18.47 -24.13
N ARG A 11 -8.44 17.40 -24.25
CA ARG A 11 -8.09 16.79 -25.55
C ARG A 11 -8.31 15.28 -25.58
N GLY A 12 -9.55 14.87 -25.34
CA GLY A 12 -9.99 13.48 -25.45
C GLY A 12 -11.46 13.35 -25.77
N ALA A 13 -11.96 14.05 -26.79
CA ALA A 13 -13.28 13.77 -27.34
C ALA A 13 -13.29 12.32 -27.88
N GLY A 14 -13.95 11.40 -27.16
CA GLY A 14 -14.49 10.16 -27.73
C GLY A 14 -13.60 8.91 -27.82
N VAL A 15 -12.43 8.82 -27.17
CA VAL A 15 -11.66 7.56 -27.20
C VAL A 15 -12.09 6.63 -26.06
N SER A 16 -12.95 5.67 -26.39
CA SER A 16 -13.24 4.55 -25.51
C SER A 16 -12.07 3.55 -25.52
N GLU A 17 -11.50 3.23 -24.36
CA GLU A 17 -10.36 2.30 -24.25
C GLU A 17 -10.80 0.98 -23.63
N ARG A 18 -10.46 -0.15 -24.27
CA ARG A 18 -10.64 -1.47 -23.67
C ARG A 18 -9.43 -1.83 -22.81
N ARG A 19 -9.63 -1.95 -21.50
CA ARG A 19 -8.55 -2.25 -20.55
C ARG A 19 -9.05 -3.09 -19.36
N PRO A 20 -8.17 -3.87 -18.70
CA PRO A 20 -8.52 -4.48 -17.43
C PRO A 20 -8.58 -3.43 -16.33
N ILE A 21 -9.62 -3.48 -15.49
CA ILE A 21 -9.73 -2.72 -14.25
C ILE A 21 -10.20 -3.63 -13.12
N THR A 22 -10.06 -3.18 -11.88
CA THR A 22 -10.76 -3.74 -10.73
C THR A 22 -11.89 -2.82 -10.32
N VAL A 23 -13.10 -3.36 -10.27
CA VAL A 23 -14.32 -2.66 -9.90
C VAL A 23 -14.68 -3.02 -8.47
N LEU A 24 -14.95 -2.00 -7.65
CA LEU A 24 -15.44 -2.13 -6.28
C LEU A 24 -16.83 -1.51 -6.19
N PHE A 25 -17.79 -2.28 -5.69
CA PHE A 25 -19.08 -1.78 -5.21
C PHE A 25 -19.13 -1.91 -3.69
N ALA A 26 -19.57 -0.86 -3.02
CA ALA A 26 -19.89 -0.86 -1.59
C ALA A 26 -21.29 -0.31 -1.38
N ASP A 27 -22.06 -0.87 -0.44
CA ASP A 27 -23.42 -0.43 -0.12
C ASP A 27 -23.76 -0.74 1.34
N ILE A 28 -24.56 0.12 1.96
CA ILE A 28 -25.05 -0.01 3.33
C ILE A 28 -26.20 -1.04 3.38
N ALA A 29 -25.95 -2.17 4.02
CA ALA A 29 -26.92 -3.22 4.20
C ALA A 29 -28.11 -2.78 5.04
N GLY A 30 -29.32 -3.04 4.53
CA GLY A 30 -30.56 -2.76 5.26
C GLY A 30 -30.86 -1.26 5.42
N SER A 31 -30.22 -0.40 4.64
CA SER A 31 -30.38 1.07 4.65
C SER A 31 -31.84 1.51 4.72
N THR A 32 -32.70 0.94 3.88
CA THR A 32 -34.14 1.26 3.84
C THR A 32 -34.84 0.96 5.16
N SER A 33 -34.57 -0.20 5.76
CA SER A 33 -35.17 -0.59 7.03
C SER A 33 -34.65 0.22 8.21
N ILE A 34 -33.43 0.75 8.14
CA ILE A 34 -32.86 1.65 9.15
C ILE A 34 -33.48 3.05 8.99
N ALA A 35 -33.58 3.54 7.76
CA ALA A 35 -34.19 4.82 7.43
C ALA A 35 -35.67 4.93 7.86
N GLU A 36 -36.41 3.82 7.86
CA GLU A 36 -37.80 3.77 8.37
C GLU A 36 -37.91 3.89 9.89
N ARG A 37 -36.84 3.57 10.64
CA ARG A 37 -36.85 3.60 12.12
C ARG A 37 -36.27 4.88 12.71
N LEU A 38 -35.33 5.50 12.02
CA LEU A 38 -34.67 6.73 12.45
C LEU A 38 -35.45 7.96 12.01
N ASP A 39 -35.27 9.07 12.73
CA ASP A 39 -35.72 10.37 12.25
C ASP A 39 -34.98 10.72 10.93
N PRO A 40 -35.65 11.33 9.93
CA PRO A 40 -35.01 11.70 8.67
C PRO A 40 -33.77 12.57 8.80
N GLU A 41 -33.72 13.47 9.81
CA GLU A 41 -32.55 14.32 10.06
C GLU A 41 -31.37 13.48 10.57
N ASP A 42 -31.62 12.62 11.56
CA ASP A 42 -30.62 11.71 12.13
C ASP A 42 -30.07 10.72 11.09
N TRP A 43 -30.96 10.16 10.25
CA TRP A 43 -30.58 9.29 9.14
C TRP A 43 -29.66 10.01 8.15
N THR A 44 -30.00 11.25 7.79
CA THR A 44 -29.22 12.04 6.83
C THR A 44 -27.82 12.35 7.36
N ILE A 45 -27.69 12.68 8.65
CA ILE A 45 -26.39 12.92 9.30
C ILE A 45 -25.55 11.64 9.32
N LEU A 46 -26.15 10.53 9.77
CA LEU A 46 -25.46 9.25 9.93
C LEU A 46 -24.95 8.71 8.58
N VAL A 47 -25.81 8.72 7.55
CA VAL A 47 -25.44 8.31 6.18
C VAL A 47 -24.41 9.27 5.60
N GLY A 48 -24.57 10.58 5.81
CA GLY A 48 -23.59 11.57 5.38
C GLY A 48 -22.18 11.29 5.93
N GLU A 49 -22.07 10.97 7.22
CA GLU A 49 -20.78 10.61 7.83
C GLU A 49 -20.24 9.29 7.28
N ALA A 50 -21.09 8.28 7.12
CA ALA A 50 -20.72 6.99 6.52
C ALA A 50 -20.15 7.17 5.11
N PHE A 51 -20.82 7.93 4.24
CA PHE A 51 -20.33 8.22 2.89
C PHE A 51 -19.01 8.99 2.89
N GLN A 52 -18.84 9.97 3.78
CA GLN A 52 -17.56 10.69 3.89
C GLN A 52 -16.42 9.77 4.32
N ARG A 53 -16.66 8.79 5.20
CA ARG A 53 -15.66 7.78 5.57
C ARG A 53 -15.39 6.84 4.39
N MET A 54 -16.42 6.36 3.69
CA MET A 54 -16.25 5.49 2.53
C MET A 54 -15.45 6.17 1.42
N ASN A 55 -15.79 7.41 1.07
CA ASN A 55 -15.12 8.16 0.01
C ASN A 55 -13.64 8.40 0.34
N ARG A 56 -13.35 8.86 1.58
CA ARG A 56 -11.96 9.04 2.04
C ARG A 56 -11.16 7.74 2.01
N THR A 57 -11.77 6.62 2.37
CA THR A 57 -11.12 5.31 2.30
C THR A 57 -10.81 4.92 0.85
N ILE A 58 -11.75 5.08 -0.08
CA ILE A 58 -11.52 4.79 -1.50
C ILE A 58 -10.41 5.67 -2.08
N GLU A 59 -10.47 6.98 -1.82
CA GLU A 59 -9.47 7.95 -2.27
C GLU A 59 -8.08 7.69 -1.67
N ARG A 60 -8.00 7.27 -0.40
CA ARG A 60 -6.75 6.88 0.27
C ARG A 60 -6.04 5.74 -0.44
N TYR A 61 -6.80 4.76 -0.95
CA TYR A 61 -6.25 3.70 -1.78
C TYR A 61 -6.12 4.08 -3.25
N GLY A 62 -6.33 5.37 -3.60
CA GLY A 62 -6.28 5.94 -4.95
C GLY A 62 -7.29 5.33 -5.93
N GLY A 63 -8.42 4.82 -5.41
CA GLY A 63 -9.56 4.43 -6.23
C GLY A 63 -10.29 5.67 -6.76
N ASN A 64 -10.82 5.57 -7.97
CA ASN A 64 -11.64 6.62 -8.58
C ASN A 64 -13.12 6.35 -8.29
N ILE A 65 -13.78 7.24 -7.55
CA ILE A 65 -15.23 7.16 -7.32
C ILE A 65 -15.94 7.56 -8.61
N ALA A 66 -16.54 6.57 -9.28
CA ALA A 66 -17.21 6.77 -10.55
C ALA A 66 -18.66 7.22 -10.38
N ARG A 67 -19.36 6.70 -9.37
CA ARG A 67 -20.76 7.06 -9.12
C ARG A 67 -21.15 6.84 -7.65
N LEU A 68 -21.95 7.77 -7.11
CA LEU A 68 -22.69 7.61 -5.86
C LEU A 68 -24.12 7.17 -6.18
N MET A 69 -24.62 6.15 -5.48
CA MET A 69 -25.87 5.45 -5.81
C MET A 69 -26.77 5.34 -4.57
N GLY A 70 -27.29 6.45 -4.07
CA GLY A 70 -28.17 6.45 -2.88
C GLY A 70 -27.42 6.05 -1.62
N ASP A 71 -27.40 4.75 -1.32
CA ASP A 71 -26.73 4.08 -0.20
C ASP A 71 -25.44 3.32 -0.61
N GLY A 72 -25.11 3.31 -1.90
CA GLY A 72 -23.91 2.68 -2.44
C GLY A 72 -22.90 3.60 -3.14
N VAL A 73 -21.69 3.08 -3.30
CA VAL A 73 -20.57 3.69 -4.03
C VAL A 73 -20.03 2.71 -5.06
N LEU A 74 -19.80 3.21 -6.28
CA LEU A 74 -19.06 2.53 -7.34
C LEU A 74 -17.69 3.18 -7.51
N ALA A 75 -16.62 2.38 -7.37
CA ALA A 75 -15.26 2.82 -7.55
C ALA A 75 -14.48 1.94 -8.54
N PHE A 76 -13.54 2.56 -9.26
CA PHE A 76 -12.63 1.91 -10.18
C PHE A 76 -11.18 2.03 -9.70
N PHE A 77 -10.46 0.91 -9.75
CA PHE A 77 -9.02 0.83 -9.62
C PHE A 77 -8.47 0.39 -10.97
N GLY A 78 -7.56 1.16 -11.56
CA GLY A 78 -7.13 0.93 -12.94
C GLY A 78 -7.66 1.93 -13.97
N ALA A 79 -8.54 2.86 -13.55
CA ALA A 79 -9.05 3.93 -14.38
C ALA A 79 -9.26 5.22 -13.55
N PRO A 80 -8.89 6.41 -14.06
CA PRO A 80 -8.23 6.63 -15.35
C PRO A 80 -6.76 6.14 -15.37
N THR A 81 -6.13 6.07 -14.20
CA THR A 81 -4.73 5.65 -14.05
C THR A 81 -4.64 4.20 -13.58
N ALA A 82 -3.79 3.40 -14.23
CA ALA A 82 -3.57 1.99 -13.86
C ALA A 82 -2.28 1.72 -13.13
N HIS A 83 -2.34 0.73 -12.24
CA HIS A 83 -1.27 0.30 -11.37
C HIS A 83 -1.22 -1.24 -11.35
N GLU A 84 -0.02 -1.80 -11.16
CA GLU A 84 0.17 -3.26 -11.16
C GLU A 84 -0.58 -3.94 -10.00
N ASP A 85 -0.87 -3.18 -8.93
CA ASP A 85 -1.47 -3.62 -7.67
C ASP A 85 -2.95 -3.21 -7.51
N ASP A 86 -3.63 -2.78 -8.58
CA ASP A 86 -5.05 -2.38 -8.53
C ASP A 86 -5.98 -3.43 -7.88
N PRO A 87 -5.85 -4.74 -8.12
CA PRO A 87 -6.62 -5.75 -7.40
C PRO A 87 -6.33 -5.78 -5.89
N GLU A 88 -5.07 -5.65 -5.48
CA GLU A 88 -4.67 -5.61 -4.07
C GLU A 88 -5.26 -4.38 -3.37
N ARG A 89 -5.13 -3.21 -4.01
CA ARG A 89 -5.65 -1.93 -3.52
C ARG A 89 -7.15 -1.97 -3.29
N ALA A 90 -7.90 -2.51 -4.25
CA ALA A 90 -9.34 -2.66 -4.12
C ALA A 90 -9.72 -3.56 -2.93
N VAL A 91 -9.03 -4.68 -2.74
CA VAL A 91 -9.32 -5.62 -1.64
C VAL A 91 -8.98 -5.02 -0.28
N ARG A 92 -7.83 -4.35 -0.15
CA ARG A 92 -7.46 -3.60 1.06
C ARG A 92 -8.47 -2.50 1.36
N CYS A 93 -8.86 -1.74 0.34
CA CYS A 93 -9.92 -0.73 0.43
C CYS A 93 -11.23 -1.35 0.94
N GLY A 94 -11.67 -2.48 0.39
CA GLY A 94 -12.86 -3.19 0.85
C GLY A 94 -12.81 -3.57 2.34
N LEU A 95 -11.68 -4.10 2.81
CA LEU A 95 -11.49 -4.45 4.23
C LEU A 95 -11.45 -3.21 5.13
N ASP A 96 -10.87 -2.10 4.68
CA ASP A 96 -10.85 -0.84 5.41
C ASP A 96 -12.24 -0.16 5.41
N LEU A 97 -13.04 -0.33 4.35
CA LEU A 97 -14.41 0.18 4.28
C LEU A 97 -15.30 -0.47 5.34
N VAL A 98 -15.23 -1.81 5.47
CA VAL A 98 -15.95 -2.55 6.51
C VAL A 98 -15.53 -2.06 7.90
N ARG A 99 -14.22 -1.94 8.15
CA ARG A 99 -13.70 -1.46 9.44
C ARG A 99 -14.10 -0.02 9.77
N ALA A 100 -14.00 0.89 8.81
CA ALA A 100 -14.29 2.31 9.01
C ALA A 100 -15.75 2.58 9.40
N ILE A 101 -16.67 1.73 8.95
CA ILE A 101 -18.09 1.79 9.29
C ILE A 101 -18.36 1.10 10.64
N ASP A 102 -17.74 -0.04 10.92
CA ASP A 102 -17.82 -0.65 12.26
C ASP A 102 -17.27 0.30 13.37
N GLU A 103 -16.23 1.09 13.06
CA GLU A 103 -15.69 2.13 13.93
C GLU A 103 -16.66 3.32 14.11
N LEU A 104 -17.43 3.66 13.07
CA LEU A 104 -18.46 4.72 13.14
C LEU A 104 -19.57 4.34 14.12
N ASP A 105 -20.05 3.10 14.03
CA ASP A 105 -21.06 2.58 14.96
C ASP A 105 -20.56 2.60 16.41
N THR A 106 -19.29 2.26 16.60
CA THR A 106 -18.65 2.24 17.92
C THR A 106 -18.48 3.65 18.48
N SER A 107 -18.08 4.64 17.67
CA SER A 107 -17.89 6.03 18.12
C SER A 107 -19.21 6.73 18.46
N ASN A 108 -20.29 6.38 17.75
CA ASN A 108 -21.59 7.03 17.91
C ASN A 108 -22.51 6.27 18.89
N HIS A 109 -22.01 5.24 19.57
CA HIS A 109 -22.76 4.40 20.52
C HIS A 109 -24.08 3.87 19.95
N ILE A 110 -24.08 3.48 18.68
CA ILE A 110 -25.27 3.05 17.95
C ILE A 110 -25.76 1.71 18.51
N SER A 111 -27.07 1.57 18.66
CA SER A 111 -27.71 0.32 19.10
C SER A 111 -27.42 -0.81 18.09
N GLU A 112 -27.31 -2.06 18.53
CA GLU A 112 -27.08 -3.19 17.60
C GLU A 112 -28.12 -3.27 16.47
N ALA A 113 -29.35 -2.80 16.72
CA ALA A 113 -30.42 -2.82 15.73
C ALA A 113 -30.19 -1.80 14.60
N ASP A 114 -29.49 -0.70 14.88
CA ASP A 114 -29.31 0.44 13.97
C ASP A 114 -27.88 0.55 13.43
N LYS A 115 -27.01 -0.42 13.76
CA LYS A 115 -25.65 -0.50 13.25
C LYS A 115 -25.61 -0.55 11.73
N LEU A 116 -24.77 0.31 11.17
CA LEU A 116 -24.51 0.29 9.74
C LEU A 116 -23.56 -0.84 9.40
N ARG A 117 -23.89 -1.64 8.39
CA ARG A 117 -23.01 -2.69 7.89
C ARG A 117 -22.81 -2.50 6.41
N VAL A 118 -21.57 -2.48 5.94
CA VAL A 118 -21.29 -2.38 4.50
C VAL A 118 -21.11 -3.76 3.87
N ARG A 119 -21.69 -3.94 2.70
CA ARG A 119 -21.42 -5.06 1.80
C ARG A 119 -20.48 -4.59 0.71
N VAL A 120 -19.37 -5.30 0.50
CA VAL A 120 -18.41 -4.97 -0.57
C VAL A 120 -18.31 -6.11 -1.58
N GLY A 121 -18.39 -5.77 -2.86
CA GLY A 121 -18.22 -6.69 -3.99
C GLY A 121 -17.11 -6.22 -4.92
N ILE A 122 -16.15 -7.10 -5.24
CA ILE A 122 -14.99 -6.76 -6.06
C ILE A 122 -14.82 -7.75 -7.21
N ASN A 123 -14.55 -7.21 -8.41
CA ASN A 123 -14.23 -8.03 -9.56
C ASN A 123 -13.19 -7.35 -10.47
N THR A 124 -12.24 -8.14 -10.97
CA THR A 124 -11.19 -7.71 -11.90
C THR A 124 -11.45 -8.29 -13.28
N GLY A 125 -11.43 -7.44 -14.32
CA GLY A 125 -11.60 -7.91 -15.69
C GLY A 125 -11.64 -6.79 -16.73
N PRO A 126 -11.76 -7.14 -18.02
CA PRO A 126 -11.75 -6.18 -19.11
C PRO A 126 -13.06 -5.39 -19.18
N VAL A 127 -12.93 -4.07 -19.28
CA VAL A 127 -14.03 -3.14 -19.53
C VAL A 127 -13.67 -2.22 -20.69
N VAL A 128 -14.67 -1.52 -21.22
CA VAL A 128 -14.47 -0.35 -22.08
C VAL A 128 -14.71 0.88 -21.22
N VAL A 129 -13.69 1.71 -21.03
CA VAL A 129 -13.79 2.96 -20.26
C VAL A 129 -13.89 4.15 -21.20
N GLY A 130 -14.77 5.10 -20.90
CA GLY A 130 -14.91 6.31 -21.68
C GLY A 130 -15.93 7.29 -21.09
N ILE A 131 -15.99 8.48 -21.66
CA ILE A 131 -17.04 9.45 -21.36
C ILE A 131 -18.30 9.02 -22.10
N VAL A 132 -19.38 8.77 -21.37
CA VAL A 132 -20.67 8.35 -21.89
C VAL A 132 -21.72 9.37 -21.49
N GLY A 133 -22.53 9.79 -22.46
CA GLY A 133 -23.63 10.71 -22.21
C GLY A 133 -23.86 11.67 -23.38
N THR A 134 -24.56 12.76 -23.08
CA THR A 134 -24.84 13.86 -24.02
C THR A 134 -23.96 15.06 -23.72
N GLU A 135 -23.92 16.07 -24.59
CA GLU A 135 -23.18 17.32 -24.35
C GLU A 135 -23.57 18.00 -23.01
N THR A 136 -24.81 17.80 -22.55
CA THR A 136 -25.33 18.39 -21.32
C THR A 136 -25.23 17.49 -20.09
N ALA A 137 -24.94 16.19 -20.27
CA ALA A 137 -24.81 15.23 -19.17
C ALA A 137 -23.90 14.08 -19.61
N SER A 138 -22.62 14.18 -19.25
CA SER A 138 -21.58 13.21 -19.59
C SER A 138 -20.89 12.68 -18.33
N GLU A 139 -20.76 11.37 -18.19
CA GLU A 139 -20.07 10.72 -17.08
C GLU A 139 -18.91 9.87 -17.59
N TYR A 140 -17.76 9.92 -16.91
CA TYR A 140 -16.69 8.96 -17.13
C TYR A 140 -17.09 7.62 -16.50
N THR A 141 -17.29 6.59 -17.32
CA THR A 141 -17.82 5.32 -16.85
C THR A 141 -17.15 4.12 -17.54
N ALA A 142 -17.31 2.96 -16.94
CA ALA A 142 -16.85 1.69 -17.48
C ALA A 142 -18.06 0.85 -17.92
N MET A 143 -17.99 0.31 -19.12
CA MET A 143 -18.98 -0.61 -19.67
C MET A 143 -18.38 -2.01 -19.83
N GLY A 144 -19.10 -3.01 -19.35
CA GLY A 144 -18.71 -4.40 -19.50
C GLY A 144 -19.32 -5.31 -18.45
N ASP A 145 -19.30 -6.61 -18.72
CA ASP A 145 -19.76 -7.63 -17.79
C ASP A 145 -19.03 -7.58 -16.45
N THR A 146 -17.76 -7.12 -16.42
CA THR A 146 -16.98 -6.96 -15.20
C THR A 146 -17.66 -6.08 -14.15
N VAL A 147 -18.27 -4.96 -14.56
CA VAL A 147 -18.98 -4.03 -13.65
C VAL A 147 -20.22 -4.70 -13.07
N ASN A 148 -21.01 -5.36 -13.92
CA ASN A 148 -22.22 -6.06 -13.49
C ASN A 148 -21.91 -7.23 -12.55
N VAL A 149 -20.82 -7.96 -12.78
CA VAL A 149 -20.40 -9.04 -11.89
C VAL A 149 -19.97 -8.48 -10.52
N ALA A 150 -19.26 -7.35 -10.46
CA ALA A 150 -18.89 -6.72 -9.19
C ALA A 150 -20.13 -6.30 -8.37
N ALA A 151 -21.12 -5.67 -9.01
CA ALA A 151 -22.38 -5.30 -8.36
C ALA A 151 -23.12 -6.53 -7.80
N ARG A 152 -23.11 -7.65 -8.55
CA ARG A 152 -23.72 -8.90 -8.08
C ARG A 152 -22.94 -9.56 -6.95
N MET A 153 -21.60 -9.47 -6.95
CA MET A 153 -20.80 -9.90 -5.79
C MET A 153 -21.19 -9.11 -4.54
N GLN A 154 -21.35 -7.78 -4.66
CA GLN A 154 -21.78 -6.95 -3.54
C GLN A 154 -23.17 -7.37 -3.03
N ALA A 155 -24.13 -7.56 -3.94
CA ALA A 155 -25.48 -7.97 -3.57
C ALA A 155 -25.52 -9.35 -2.89
N SER A 156 -24.60 -10.27 -3.24
CA SER A 156 -24.45 -11.58 -2.62
C SER A 156 -23.61 -11.59 -1.35
N ALA A 157 -22.89 -10.50 -1.04
CA ALA A 157 -22.07 -10.41 0.16
C ALA A 157 -22.92 -10.34 1.42
N ARG A 158 -22.42 -10.94 2.50
CA ARG A 158 -23.03 -10.81 3.84
C ARG A 158 -22.79 -9.38 4.37
N PRO A 159 -23.71 -8.80 5.15
CA PRO A 159 -23.46 -7.51 5.82
C PRO A 159 -22.14 -7.53 6.60
N GLY A 160 -21.28 -6.53 6.41
CA GLY A 160 -19.96 -6.46 7.04
C GLY A 160 -18.91 -7.37 6.40
N SER A 161 -19.06 -7.77 5.14
CA SER A 161 -18.11 -8.66 4.46
C SER A 161 -17.68 -8.15 3.09
N VAL A 162 -16.54 -8.67 2.63
CA VAL A 162 -15.95 -8.40 1.32
C VAL A 162 -15.99 -9.68 0.48
N LEU A 163 -16.72 -9.66 -0.63
CA LEU A 163 -16.81 -10.78 -1.56
C LEU A 163 -16.11 -10.46 -2.87
N ILE A 164 -15.24 -11.36 -3.31
CA ILE A 164 -14.46 -11.19 -4.54
C ILE A 164 -14.62 -12.39 -5.48
N THR A 165 -14.46 -12.16 -6.78
CA THR A 165 -14.44 -13.26 -7.76
C THR A 165 -13.11 -14.01 -7.75
N ALA A 166 -13.10 -15.23 -8.30
CA ALA A 166 -11.86 -15.96 -8.59
C ALA A 166 -10.88 -15.16 -9.47
N ALA A 167 -11.37 -14.26 -10.32
CA ALA A 167 -10.52 -13.43 -11.18
C ALA A 167 -9.67 -12.45 -10.35
N THR A 168 -10.27 -11.80 -9.35
CA THR A 168 -9.57 -10.94 -8.40
C THR A 168 -8.70 -11.76 -7.44
N HIS A 169 -9.24 -12.88 -6.91
CA HIS A 169 -8.52 -13.72 -5.95
C HIS A 169 -7.16 -14.19 -6.45
N ARG A 170 -7.01 -14.50 -7.74
CA ARG A 170 -5.72 -14.92 -8.34
C ARG A 170 -4.59 -13.91 -8.15
N PHE A 171 -4.90 -12.62 -8.03
CA PHE A 171 -3.91 -11.56 -7.83
C PHE A 171 -3.59 -11.30 -6.36
N VAL A 172 -4.46 -11.71 -5.44
CA VAL A 172 -4.34 -11.38 -4.01
C VAL A 172 -4.23 -12.60 -3.10
N SER A 173 -4.32 -13.83 -3.61
CA SER A 173 -4.36 -15.07 -2.82
C SER A 173 -3.13 -15.28 -1.93
N GLY A 174 -1.98 -14.70 -2.29
CA GLY A 174 -0.77 -14.70 -1.46
C GLY A 174 -0.84 -13.77 -0.26
N LEU A 175 -1.77 -12.81 -0.25
CA LEU A 175 -1.83 -11.69 0.69
C LEU A 175 -3.02 -11.77 1.65
N VAL A 176 -4.09 -12.48 1.27
CA VAL A 176 -5.37 -12.46 1.99
C VAL A 176 -5.77 -13.83 2.52
N GLU A 177 -6.42 -13.84 3.67
CA GLU A 177 -7.19 -14.99 4.15
C GLU A 177 -8.56 -14.97 3.48
N ALA A 178 -8.94 -16.09 2.86
CA ALA A 178 -10.13 -16.19 2.03
C ALA A 178 -10.90 -17.48 2.31
N VAL A 179 -12.22 -17.36 2.43
CA VAL A 179 -13.16 -18.49 2.51
C VAL A 179 -13.77 -18.71 1.14
N ASP A 180 -13.63 -19.91 0.59
CA ASP A 180 -14.29 -20.28 -0.67
C ASP A 180 -15.79 -20.45 -0.46
N VAL A 181 -16.59 -19.58 -1.10
CA VAL A 181 -18.05 -19.58 -1.02
C VAL A 181 -18.66 -20.48 -2.10
N GLY A 182 -17.83 -21.06 -2.97
CA GLY A 182 -18.26 -21.93 -4.05
C GLY A 182 -18.73 -21.16 -5.28
N GLN A 183 -19.52 -21.85 -6.11
CA GLN A 183 -20.05 -21.32 -7.37
C GLN A 183 -21.38 -20.59 -7.14
N LEU A 184 -21.42 -19.29 -7.45
CA LEU A 184 -22.63 -18.48 -7.34
C LEU A 184 -23.35 -18.37 -8.70
N GLU A 185 -24.65 -18.63 -8.69
CA GLU A 185 -25.53 -18.30 -9.81
C GLU A 185 -25.89 -16.82 -9.75
N LEU A 186 -25.40 -16.05 -10.73
CA LEU A 186 -25.65 -14.62 -10.79
C LEU A 186 -26.77 -14.34 -11.79
N LYS A 187 -27.83 -13.65 -11.36
CA LYS A 187 -29.00 -13.33 -12.20
C LYS A 187 -28.58 -12.78 -13.57
N GLY A 188 -28.92 -13.46 -14.66
CA GLY A 188 -28.58 -13.02 -16.02
C GLY A 188 -27.16 -13.39 -16.48
N LYS A 189 -26.49 -14.33 -15.80
CA LYS A 189 -25.35 -15.08 -16.34
C LYS A 189 -25.74 -16.53 -16.60
N SER A 190 -25.25 -17.08 -17.71
CA SER A 190 -25.36 -18.50 -18.04
C SER A 190 -24.35 -19.37 -17.29
N ALA A 191 -23.18 -18.82 -16.95
CA ALA A 191 -22.14 -19.52 -16.20
C ALA A 191 -22.10 -19.03 -14.74
N THR A 192 -21.91 -19.97 -13.82
CA THR A 192 -21.65 -19.67 -12.41
C THR A 192 -20.31 -18.97 -12.23
N VAL A 193 -20.19 -18.19 -11.16
CA VAL A 193 -18.97 -17.46 -10.80
C VAL A 193 -18.50 -17.95 -9.44
N ARG A 194 -17.27 -18.48 -9.37
CA ARG A 194 -16.66 -18.85 -8.10
C ARG A 194 -16.29 -17.60 -7.30
N ALA A 195 -16.72 -17.56 -6.05
CA ALA A 195 -16.56 -16.41 -5.16
C ALA A 195 -15.78 -16.77 -3.89
N TYR A 196 -15.07 -15.79 -3.36
CA TYR A 196 -14.27 -15.88 -2.16
C TYR A 196 -14.64 -14.73 -1.23
N GLU A 197 -14.94 -15.03 0.04
CA GLU A 197 -15.10 -14.02 1.07
C GLU A 197 -13.75 -13.75 1.72
N ILE A 198 -13.35 -12.48 1.75
CA ILE A 198 -12.07 -12.06 2.32
C ILE A 198 -12.27 -11.68 3.77
N THR A 199 -11.58 -12.37 4.67
CA THR A 199 -11.74 -12.20 6.12
C THR A 199 -10.70 -11.25 6.68
N SER A 200 -9.46 -11.34 6.22
CA SER A 200 -8.37 -10.46 6.65
C SER A 200 -7.19 -10.50 5.67
N LEU A 201 -6.19 -9.67 5.91
CA LEU A 201 -4.85 -9.90 5.38
C LEU A 201 -4.21 -11.09 6.13
N LYS A 202 -3.33 -11.85 5.46
CA LYS A 202 -2.56 -12.91 6.11
C LYS A 202 -1.57 -12.28 7.10
N LYS A 203 -1.45 -12.89 8.28
CA LYS A 203 -0.42 -12.49 9.24
C LYS A 203 0.95 -12.72 8.64
N GLY A 204 1.77 -11.68 8.60
CA GLY A 204 3.09 -11.75 7.98
C GLY A 204 3.07 -11.78 6.46
N ALA A 205 1.96 -11.39 5.82
CA ALA A 205 1.89 -11.24 4.37
C ALA A 205 3.02 -10.33 3.87
N VAL A 206 3.85 -10.85 2.98
CA VAL A 206 4.82 -10.05 2.23
C VAL A 206 4.24 -9.75 0.86
N HIS A 207 4.31 -8.49 0.44
CA HIS A 207 3.90 -8.08 -0.89
C HIS A 207 4.66 -8.91 -1.93
N THR A 208 3.94 -9.70 -2.73
CA THR A 208 4.52 -10.46 -3.83
C THR A 208 3.98 -9.89 -5.13
N ARG A 209 4.87 -9.47 -6.04
CA ARG A 209 4.46 -9.03 -7.38
C ARG A 209 4.18 -10.24 -8.26
N GLY A 210 3.08 -10.17 -9.00
CA GLY A 210 2.67 -11.19 -9.95
C GLY A 210 1.71 -12.23 -9.37
N LEU A 211 1.48 -13.30 -10.12
CA LEU A 211 0.56 -14.37 -9.71
C LEU A 211 1.24 -15.27 -8.68
N ALA A 212 0.57 -15.52 -7.55
CA ALA A 212 1.05 -16.41 -6.52
C ALA A 212 1.40 -17.80 -7.11
N GLY A 213 2.61 -18.29 -6.82
CA GLY A 213 3.08 -19.60 -7.28
C GLY A 213 3.63 -19.65 -8.71
N VAL A 214 3.70 -18.53 -9.43
CA VAL A 214 4.30 -18.47 -10.77
C VAL A 214 5.64 -17.74 -10.70
N SER A 215 6.74 -18.48 -10.82
CA SER A 215 8.09 -17.93 -10.95
C SER A 215 8.64 -18.26 -12.34
N SER A 216 8.96 -17.22 -13.11
CA SER A 216 9.72 -17.40 -14.36
C SER A 216 11.22 -17.34 -14.06
N PRO A 217 12.05 -18.19 -14.70
CA PRO A 217 13.50 -18.12 -14.52
C PRO A 217 14.03 -16.76 -14.97
N MET A 218 15.06 -16.26 -14.28
CA MET A 218 15.75 -15.06 -14.72
C MET A 218 16.58 -15.38 -15.97
N VAL A 219 16.39 -14.64 -17.07
CA VAL A 219 17.10 -14.85 -18.33
C VAL A 219 17.92 -13.61 -18.67
N GLY A 220 19.23 -13.79 -18.90
CA GLY A 220 20.11 -12.76 -19.45
C GLY A 220 20.42 -11.59 -18.50
N ARG A 221 20.40 -11.83 -17.18
CA ARG A 221 20.67 -10.81 -16.15
C ARG A 221 21.86 -11.13 -15.25
N ASP A 222 22.65 -12.13 -15.63
CA ASP A 222 23.79 -12.63 -14.85
C ASP A 222 24.83 -11.53 -14.59
N SER A 223 25.05 -10.64 -15.57
CA SER A 223 26.01 -9.54 -15.43
C SER A 223 25.56 -8.50 -14.40
N GLN A 224 24.28 -8.13 -14.36
CA GLN A 224 23.76 -7.19 -13.37
C GLN A 224 23.73 -7.82 -11.97
N LEU A 225 23.37 -9.10 -11.86
CA LEU A 225 23.43 -9.84 -10.60
C LEU A 225 24.87 -9.86 -10.07
N HIS A 226 25.84 -10.21 -10.91
CA HIS A 226 27.24 -10.24 -10.52
C HIS A 226 27.78 -8.88 -10.08
N GLN A 227 27.34 -7.78 -10.71
CA GLN A 227 27.70 -6.42 -10.27
C GLN A 227 27.18 -6.11 -8.86
N LEU A 228 25.95 -6.50 -8.54
CA LEU A 228 25.37 -6.29 -7.22
C LEU A 228 26.10 -7.13 -6.15
N GLU A 229 26.46 -8.37 -6.47
CA GLU A 229 27.28 -9.22 -5.59
C GLU A 229 28.68 -8.63 -5.36
N GLN A 230 29.30 -8.05 -6.40
CA GLN A 230 30.58 -7.34 -6.28
C GLN A 230 30.47 -6.14 -5.34
N LEU A 231 29.41 -5.33 -5.45
CA LEU A 231 29.17 -4.22 -4.54
C LEU A 231 29.00 -4.72 -3.11
N PHE A 232 28.26 -5.81 -2.91
CA PHE A 232 28.07 -6.39 -1.58
C PHE A 232 29.39 -6.89 -0.96
N ARG A 233 30.29 -7.49 -1.75
CA ARG A 233 31.64 -7.85 -1.26
C ARG A 233 32.42 -6.67 -0.71
N ILE A 234 32.29 -5.49 -1.32
CA ILE A 234 32.93 -4.26 -0.83
C ILE A 234 32.28 -3.79 0.48
N VAL A 235 30.96 -3.94 0.58
CA VAL A 235 30.21 -3.62 1.80
C VAL A 235 30.62 -4.50 2.99
N LYS A 236 30.89 -5.79 2.76
CA LYS A 236 31.43 -6.69 3.80
C LYS A 236 32.80 -6.22 4.33
N ALA A 237 33.57 -5.48 3.53
CA ALA A 237 34.82 -4.86 3.96
C ALA A 237 34.63 -3.53 4.74
N GLY A 238 33.39 -3.19 5.12
CA GLY A 238 33.06 -1.99 5.89
C GLY A 238 32.85 -0.73 5.06
N GLN A 239 32.90 -0.82 3.73
CA GLN A 239 32.73 0.32 2.83
C GLN A 239 31.35 0.31 2.19
N GLY A 240 30.46 1.17 2.69
CA GLY A 240 29.09 1.23 2.18
C GLY A 240 29.00 1.58 0.71
N ARG A 241 27.95 1.09 0.04
CA ARG A 241 27.71 1.29 -1.38
C ARG A 241 26.24 1.57 -1.64
N VAL A 242 25.99 2.25 -2.75
CA VAL A 242 24.65 2.50 -3.26
C VAL A 242 24.58 1.94 -4.68
N ALA A 243 23.61 1.07 -4.93
CA ALA A 243 23.26 0.55 -6.23
C ALA A 243 21.91 1.12 -6.66
N CYS A 244 21.76 1.42 -7.95
CA CYS A 244 20.50 1.89 -8.52
C CYS A 244 20.07 0.94 -9.65
N ILE A 245 18.87 0.37 -9.53
CA ILE A 245 18.24 -0.48 -10.53
C ILE A 245 17.13 0.34 -11.19
N LEU A 246 17.38 0.79 -12.41
CA LEU A 246 16.43 1.60 -13.19
C LEU A 246 15.85 0.79 -14.34
N GLY A 247 14.54 0.85 -14.51
CA GLY A 247 13.89 0.23 -15.66
C GLY A 247 12.37 0.35 -15.64
N GLU A 248 11.77 0.16 -16.80
CA GLU A 248 10.31 0.21 -16.97
C GLU A 248 9.58 -0.90 -16.18
N PRO A 249 8.26 -0.76 -15.96
CA PRO A 249 7.40 -1.83 -15.43
C PRO A 249 7.62 -3.15 -16.18
N GLY A 250 7.56 -4.28 -15.47
CA GLY A 250 7.74 -5.60 -16.08
C GLY A 250 9.17 -5.97 -16.54
N MET A 251 10.17 -5.08 -16.44
CA MET A 251 11.56 -5.38 -16.88
C MET A 251 12.33 -6.37 -15.98
N GLY A 252 11.68 -6.96 -14.97
CA GLY A 252 12.29 -7.95 -14.07
C GLY A 252 13.12 -7.37 -12.92
N LYS A 253 12.92 -6.09 -12.53
CA LYS A 253 13.66 -5.46 -11.41
C LYS A 253 13.49 -6.23 -10.09
N SER A 254 12.25 -6.55 -9.72
CA SER A 254 11.95 -7.32 -8.51
C SER A 254 12.47 -8.76 -8.61
N ARG A 255 12.53 -9.34 -9.82
CA ARG A 255 13.15 -10.65 -10.02
C ARG A 255 14.65 -10.60 -9.75
N LEU A 256 15.34 -9.58 -10.27
CA LEU A 256 16.77 -9.38 -10.00
C LEU A 256 17.07 -9.22 -8.50
N LEU A 257 16.22 -8.48 -7.77
CA LEU A 257 16.33 -8.34 -6.31
C LEU A 257 16.12 -9.68 -5.58
N ALA A 258 15.13 -10.47 -6.00
CA ALA A 258 14.87 -11.78 -5.42
C ALA A 258 16.04 -12.76 -5.65
N GLU A 259 16.60 -12.79 -6.85
CA GLU A 259 17.77 -13.62 -7.17
C GLU A 259 19.01 -13.18 -6.39
N LEU A 260 19.23 -11.86 -6.25
CA LEU A 260 20.29 -11.33 -5.39
C LEU A 260 20.11 -11.78 -3.94
N ARG A 261 18.89 -11.66 -3.39
CA ARG A 261 18.59 -12.11 -2.03
C ARG A 261 18.96 -13.58 -1.85
N THR A 262 18.47 -14.45 -2.73
CA THR A 262 18.78 -15.89 -2.68
C THR A 262 20.28 -16.16 -2.80
N SER A 263 20.99 -15.46 -3.68
CA SER A 263 22.45 -15.59 -3.83
C SER A 263 23.20 -15.18 -2.56
N LEU A 264 22.80 -14.07 -1.93
CA LEU A 264 23.46 -13.56 -0.72
C LEU A 264 23.13 -14.38 0.54
N GLU A 265 21.90 -14.90 0.65
CA GLU A 265 21.48 -15.80 1.74
C GLU A 265 22.25 -17.14 1.73
N GLY A 266 22.75 -17.58 0.57
CA GLY A 266 23.54 -18.80 0.42
C GLY A 266 25.02 -18.70 0.80
N GLN A 267 25.49 -17.54 1.29
CA GLN A 267 26.90 -17.32 1.67
C GLN A 267 27.16 -17.59 3.16
N ASP A 268 28.42 -17.85 3.54
CA ASP A 268 28.81 -18.18 4.93
C ASP A 268 28.54 -17.05 5.97
N ASP A 269 28.32 -15.82 5.50
CA ASP A 269 27.99 -14.65 6.33
C ASP A 269 26.98 -13.79 5.55
N PRO A 270 25.69 -14.17 5.56
CA PRO A 270 24.67 -13.50 4.78
C PRO A 270 24.34 -12.13 5.39
N PRO A 271 23.98 -11.12 4.56
CA PRO A 271 23.51 -9.86 5.10
C PRO A 271 22.22 -10.02 5.85
N ARG A 272 21.98 -9.09 6.77
CA ARG A 272 20.59 -8.76 7.12
C ARG A 272 19.91 -8.15 5.90
N TRP A 273 18.91 -8.85 5.36
CA TRP A 273 18.06 -8.33 4.30
C TRP A 273 16.96 -7.45 4.89
N VAL A 274 16.91 -6.18 4.47
CA VAL A 274 15.91 -5.20 4.88
C VAL A 274 15.27 -4.65 3.63
N GLU A 275 13.95 -4.65 3.57
CA GLU A 275 13.21 -4.22 2.38
C GLU A 275 12.11 -3.25 2.80
N GLY A 276 12.08 -2.10 2.12
CA GLY A 276 11.01 -1.12 2.25
C GLY A 276 10.50 -0.76 0.86
N ARG A 277 9.19 -0.64 0.73
CA ARG A 277 8.52 -0.40 -0.54
C ARG A 277 7.70 0.89 -0.50
N CYS A 278 7.70 1.62 -1.61
CA CYS A 278 6.75 2.71 -1.80
C CYS A 278 5.42 2.17 -2.36
N LEU A 279 4.31 2.63 -1.81
CA LEU A 279 2.97 2.28 -2.29
C LEU A 279 2.56 3.18 -3.44
N SER A 280 1.91 2.61 -4.46
CA SER A 280 1.37 3.35 -5.60
C SER A 280 0.29 4.38 -5.24
N TYR A 281 -0.29 4.25 -4.06
CA TYR A 281 -1.26 5.17 -3.45
C TYR A 281 -0.69 5.88 -2.19
N GLY A 282 0.63 5.80 -1.98
CA GLY A 282 1.32 6.28 -0.78
C GLY A 282 1.75 7.74 -0.81
N GLU A 283 1.52 8.50 -1.90
CA GLU A 283 2.00 9.88 -2.05
C GLU A 283 1.49 10.82 -0.94
N THR A 284 0.34 10.52 -0.36
CA THR A 284 -0.29 11.28 0.74
C THR A 284 0.02 10.69 2.12
N MET A 285 0.87 9.66 2.21
CA MET A 285 1.30 9.01 3.45
C MET A 285 2.75 9.36 3.74
N PRO A 286 3.04 10.43 4.50
CA PRO A 286 4.40 10.85 4.77
C PRO A 286 5.22 9.75 5.45
N TYR A 287 6.49 9.64 5.07
CA TYR A 287 7.46 8.70 5.67
C TYR A 287 7.12 7.22 5.48
N HIS A 288 6.24 6.86 4.54
CA HIS A 288 5.83 5.47 4.37
C HIS A 288 7.01 4.52 4.12
N LEU A 289 7.93 4.87 3.22
CA LEU A 289 9.12 4.06 2.94
C LEU A 289 9.98 3.86 4.19
N LEU A 290 10.16 4.93 4.98
CA LEU A 290 10.94 4.87 6.21
C LEU A 290 10.27 3.96 7.23
N LEU A 291 8.95 4.06 7.40
CA LEU A 291 8.19 3.19 8.28
C LEU A 291 8.30 1.72 7.89
N ASP A 292 8.22 1.43 6.59
CA ASP A 292 8.32 0.07 6.07
C ASP A 292 9.73 -0.52 6.29
N LEU A 293 10.78 0.29 6.06
CA LEU A 293 12.16 -0.07 6.39
C LEU A 293 12.35 -0.35 7.89
N VAL A 294 11.76 0.48 8.76
CA VAL A 294 11.82 0.28 10.21
C VAL A 294 11.10 -1.01 10.62
N ARG A 295 9.92 -1.29 10.07
CA ARG A 295 9.18 -2.54 10.32
C ARG A 295 10.01 -3.76 9.88
N SER A 296 10.59 -3.71 8.68
CA SER A 296 11.47 -4.76 8.16
C SER A 296 12.70 -4.96 9.05
N LEU A 297 13.32 -3.87 9.53
CA LEU A 297 14.41 -3.92 10.48
C LEU A 297 14.01 -4.63 11.76
N ILE A 298 12.92 -4.26 12.41
CA ILE A 298 12.52 -4.86 13.70
C ILE A 298 11.81 -6.22 13.54
N GLY A 299 11.69 -6.75 12.31
CA GLY A 299 11.16 -8.08 12.03
C GLY A 299 9.64 -8.17 12.17
N VAL A 300 8.92 -7.07 11.94
CA VAL A 300 7.45 -7.02 12.00
C VAL A 300 6.86 -6.65 10.65
N THR A 301 5.55 -6.86 10.49
CA THR A 301 4.81 -6.52 9.27
C THR A 301 3.71 -5.50 9.57
N GLU A 302 3.06 -4.96 8.54
CA GLU A 302 1.90 -4.07 8.72
C GLU A 302 0.74 -4.72 9.49
N THR A 303 0.65 -6.06 9.42
CA THR A 303 -0.41 -6.84 10.09
C THR A 303 -0.07 -7.23 11.53
N THR A 304 1.11 -6.86 12.01
CA THR A 304 1.55 -7.17 13.38
C THR A 304 0.86 -6.24 14.38
N ASP A 305 0.40 -6.82 15.50
CA ASP A 305 -0.36 -6.07 16.50
C ASP A 305 0.51 -4.99 17.17
N GLU A 306 -0.07 -3.83 17.47
CA GLU A 306 0.64 -2.67 18.01
C GLU A 306 1.53 -2.98 19.24
N PRO A 307 1.08 -3.75 20.25
CA PRO A 307 1.92 -4.09 21.39
C PRO A 307 3.16 -4.91 21.02
N GLN A 308 3.05 -5.77 19.99
CA GLN A 308 4.16 -6.57 19.49
C GLN A 308 5.15 -5.69 18.71
N VAL A 309 4.67 -4.71 17.95
CA VAL A 309 5.52 -3.72 17.27
C VAL A 309 6.30 -2.90 18.30
N ALA A 310 5.64 -2.44 19.36
CA ALA A 310 6.27 -1.70 20.45
C ALA A 310 7.39 -2.50 21.12
N GLN A 311 7.10 -3.76 21.49
CA GLN A 311 8.08 -4.64 22.11
C GLN A 311 9.28 -4.93 21.18
N ALA A 312 9.03 -5.15 19.89
CA ALA A 312 10.07 -5.41 18.91
C ALA A 312 10.99 -4.19 18.72
N LEU A 313 10.41 -2.98 18.62
CA LEU A 313 11.16 -1.73 18.51
C LEU A 313 12.02 -1.48 19.75
N GLU A 314 11.44 -1.62 20.94
CA GLU A 314 12.16 -1.45 22.21
C GLU A 314 13.33 -2.42 22.32
N SER A 315 13.09 -3.71 22.08
CA SER A 315 14.12 -4.75 22.14
C SER A 315 15.24 -4.49 21.13
N PHE A 316 14.89 -4.06 19.92
CA PHE A 316 15.85 -3.72 18.88
C PHE A 316 16.75 -2.55 19.28
N LEU A 317 16.16 -1.46 19.77
CA LEU A 317 16.89 -0.26 20.16
C LEU A 317 17.75 -0.48 21.41
N GLN A 318 17.26 -1.23 22.40
CA GLN A 318 18.06 -1.55 23.59
C GLN A 318 19.28 -2.39 23.25
N SER A 319 19.15 -3.33 22.31
CA SER A 319 20.25 -4.24 21.93
C SER A 319 21.30 -3.58 21.04
N ASN A 320 20.91 -2.59 20.23
CA ASN A 320 21.77 -2.04 19.16
C ASN A 320 22.05 -0.54 19.27
N ALA A 321 21.36 0.19 20.16
CA ALA A 321 21.46 1.65 20.34
C ALA A 321 21.27 2.07 21.82
N ALA A 322 21.95 1.38 22.73
CA ALA A 322 21.71 1.44 24.18
C ALA A 322 21.85 2.84 24.82
N GLU A 323 22.69 3.74 24.30
CA GLU A 323 22.89 5.07 24.91
C GLU A 323 21.70 6.01 24.69
N ASP A 324 21.06 5.94 23.51
CA ASP A 324 19.97 6.85 23.09
C ASP A 324 18.64 6.13 22.83
N TRP A 325 18.49 4.90 23.31
CA TRP A 325 17.34 4.04 22.94
C TRP A 325 16.00 4.70 23.29
N SER A 326 15.90 5.38 24.44
CA SER A 326 14.66 6.00 24.91
C SER A 326 14.23 7.20 24.07
N GLU A 327 15.19 7.98 23.55
CA GLU A 327 14.91 9.10 22.66
C GLU A 327 14.49 8.58 21.28
N ASN A 328 15.24 7.64 20.71
CA ASN A 328 14.91 7.03 19.42
C ASN A 328 13.56 6.30 19.45
N TYR A 329 13.24 5.64 20.56
CA TYR A 329 11.95 4.97 20.76
C TYR A 329 10.79 5.97 20.72
N ALA A 330 10.94 7.16 21.31
CA ALA A 330 9.90 8.18 21.28
C ALA A 330 9.55 8.61 19.84
N TYR A 331 10.57 8.96 19.04
CA TYR A 331 10.35 9.43 17.68
C TYR A 331 9.90 8.33 16.72
N LEU A 332 10.54 7.16 16.74
CA LEU A 332 10.16 6.03 15.88
C LEU A 332 8.80 5.45 16.29
N GLY A 333 8.53 5.34 17.59
CA GLY A 333 7.25 4.89 18.10
C GLY A 333 6.11 5.84 17.75
N HIS A 334 6.37 7.15 17.74
CA HIS A 334 5.39 8.13 17.25
C HIS A 334 5.11 7.96 15.75
N LEU A 335 6.14 7.85 14.91
CA LEU A 335 5.97 7.60 13.48
C LEU A 335 5.18 6.30 13.23
N LEU A 336 5.48 5.24 13.99
CA LEU A 336 4.77 3.95 13.93
C LEU A 336 3.36 3.99 14.55
N SER A 337 2.90 5.14 15.05
CA SER A 337 1.59 5.33 15.69
C SER A 337 1.36 4.43 16.92
N LEU A 338 2.43 4.16 17.68
CA LEU A 338 2.37 3.35 18.90
C LEU A 338 1.70 4.09 20.06
N LYS A 339 1.12 3.33 20.99
CA LYS A 339 0.55 3.87 22.23
C LYS A 339 1.67 4.24 23.21
N LEU A 340 2.16 5.46 23.07
CA LEU A 340 3.25 5.98 23.91
C LEU A 340 2.76 6.38 25.31
N SER A 341 3.60 6.13 26.33
CA SER A 341 3.38 6.64 27.69
C SER A 341 3.37 8.18 27.72
N PRO A 342 2.76 8.83 28.73
CA PRO A 342 2.77 10.28 28.85
C PRO A 342 4.19 10.87 28.86
N ASP A 343 5.13 10.23 29.57
CA ASP A 343 6.53 10.66 29.66
C ASP A 343 7.24 10.59 28.31
N THR A 344 6.98 9.54 27.52
CA THR A 344 7.55 9.40 26.18
C THR A 344 6.96 10.43 25.21
N ARG A 345 5.67 10.75 25.32
CA ARG A 345 5.03 11.79 24.49
C ARG A 345 5.58 13.18 24.77
N ALA A 346 5.87 13.49 26.03
CA ALA A 346 6.46 14.78 26.42
C ALA A 346 7.86 15.03 25.81
N ARG A 347 8.54 13.98 25.30
CA ARG A 347 9.84 14.11 24.63
C ARG A 347 9.72 14.60 23.18
N ILE A 348 8.53 14.51 22.58
CA ILE A 348 8.28 14.88 21.18
C ILE A 348 7.72 16.31 21.09
N SER A 349 7.22 16.86 22.19
CA SER A 349 6.67 18.21 22.25
C SER A 349 7.77 19.28 22.22
N ASN A 350 8.08 19.81 21.03
CA ASN A 350 8.57 21.18 20.76
C ASN A 350 8.74 21.45 19.24
N LEU A 351 8.43 22.69 18.82
CA LEU A 351 8.45 23.35 17.48
C LEU A 351 8.91 22.54 16.23
N GLU A 352 8.04 22.59 15.20
CA GLU A 352 7.93 21.70 14.02
C GLU A 352 9.22 21.41 13.22
N VAL A 353 10.21 22.30 13.20
CA VAL A 353 11.44 22.10 12.41
C VAL A 353 12.45 21.21 13.14
N GLU A 354 12.50 21.28 14.47
CA GLU A 354 13.41 20.45 15.25
C GLU A 354 12.93 18.99 15.29
N THR A 355 11.62 18.77 15.29
CA THR A 355 11.02 17.43 15.25
C THR A 355 11.40 16.67 13.98
N ILE A 356 11.38 17.30 12.80
CA ILE A 356 11.78 16.66 11.53
C ILE A 356 13.26 16.22 11.58
N LYS A 357 14.14 17.06 12.13
CA LYS A 357 15.56 16.69 12.31
C LYS A 357 15.71 15.49 13.24
N ARG A 358 14.90 15.41 14.30
CA ARG A 358 14.91 14.30 15.26
C ARG A 358 14.38 13.00 14.65
N TYR A 359 13.32 13.04 13.84
CA TYR A 359 12.89 11.84 13.08
C TYR A 359 13.99 11.31 12.17
N ASN A 360 14.66 12.20 11.42
CA ASN A 360 15.78 11.81 10.56
C ASN A 360 16.97 11.29 11.37
N ALA A 361 17.27 11.89 12.52
CA ALA A 361 18.31 11.41 13.42
C ALA A 361 17.99 10.01 13.94
N ALA A 362 16.75 9.77 14.38
CA ALA A 362 16.31 8.45 14.85
C ALA A 362 16.37 7.39 13.74
N ALA A 363 15.99 7.76 12.51
CA ALA A 363 16.14 6.92 11.32
C ALA A 363 17.61 6.58 11.02
N ILE A 364 18.53 7.56 11.11
CA ILE A 364 19.97 7.30 10.95
C ILE A 364 20.46 6.35 12.05
N GLN A 365 20.04 6.57 13.29
CA GLN A 365 20.51 5.77 14.42
C GLN A 365 20.05 4.32 14.33
N ILE A 366 18.79 4.06 13.99
CA ILE A 366 18.31 2.68 13.84
C ILE A 366 19.03 1.94 12.69
N VAL A 367 19.34 2.64 11.59
CA VAL A 367 20.11 2.08 10.47
C VAL A 367 21.57 1.81 10.86
N ARG A 368 22.22 2.72 11.60
CA ARG A 368 23.56 2.52 12.15
C ARG A 368 23.61 1.34 13.12
N ALA A 369 22.64 1.27 14.02
CA ALA A 369 22.47 0.22 14.99
C ALA A 369 22.36 -1.15 14.29
N ALA A 370 21.57 -1.24 13.21
CA ALA A 370 21.45 -2.45 12.41
C ALA A 370 22.77 -2.88 11.75
N ALA A 371 23.57 -1.92 11.28
CA ALA A 371 24.84 -2.16 10.62
C ALA A 371 26.00 -2.45 11.61
N ALA A 372 25.82 -2.17 12.90
CA ALA A 372 26.81 -2.51 13.92
C ALA A 372 26.89 -4.02 14.17
N SER A 373 25.80 -4.76 13.94
CA SER A 373 25.74 -6.22 14.12
C SER A 373 26.26 -7.03 12.93
N GLY A 374 26.53 -6.39 11.78
CA GLY A 374 26.96 -7.07 10.56
C GLY A 374 26.54 -6.32 9.28
N PRO A 375 26.86 -6.86 8.10
CA PRO A 375 26.51 -6.24 6.83
C PRO A 375 24.99 -6.24 6.59
N VAL A 376 24.48 -5.14 6.04
CA VAL A 376 23.05 -4.94 5.74
C VAL A 376 22.85 -4.72 4.24
N ALA A 377 21.93 -5.46 3.65
CA ALA A 377 21.40 -5.17 2.32
C ALA A 377 20.05 -4.48 2.49
N MET A 378 19.99 -3.18 2.21
CA MET A 378 18.80 -2.35 2.39
C MET A 378 18.20 -1.98 1.05
N VAL A 379 17.05 -2.59 0.74
CA VAL A 379 16.32 -2.37 -0.51
C VAL A 379 15.26 -1.29 -0.31
N CYS A 380 15.29 -0.28 -1.16
CA CYS A 380 14.23 0.72 -1.29
C CYS A 380 13.58 0.54 -2.67
N ASP A 381 12.42 -0.09 -2.71
CA ASP A 381 11.75 -0.47 -3.94
C ASP A 381 10.64 0.53 -4.33
N ASP A 382 10.38 0.60 -5.64
CA ASP A 382 9.39 1.47 -6.26
C ASP A 382 9.54 2.98 -5.92
N LEU A 383 10.76 3.51 -5.85
CA LEU A 383 11.01 4.90 -5.46
C LEU A 383 10.32 5.98 -6.33
N HIS A 384 9.81 5.62 -7.50
CA HIS A 384 8.99 6.51 -8.31
C HIS A 384 7.66 6.89 -7.62
N TRP A 385 7.20 6.09 -6.66
CA TRP A 385 6.05 6.38 -5.80
C TRP A 385 6.42 6.95 -4.42
N ALA A 386 7.68 7.31 -4.19
CA ALA A 386 8.11 7.81 -2.89
C ALA A 386 7.47 9.17 -2.57
N ASP A 387 6.90 9.29 -1.36
CA ASP A 387 6.43 10.58 -0.86
C ASP A 387 7.61 11.55 -0.62
N PRO A 388 7.37 12.88 -0.60
CA PRO A 388 8.44 13.86 -0.42
C PRO A 388 9.22 13.70 0.89
N ALA A 389 8.54 13.37 2.00
CA ALA A 389 9.18 13.23 3.30
C ALA A 389 10.08 12.00 3.35
N SER A 390 9.62 10.84 2.85
CA SER A 390 10.45 9.64 2.65
C SER A 390 11.66 9.92 1.76
N THR A 391 11.47 10.67 0.67
CA THR A 391 12.55 11.02 -0.25
C THR A 391 13.64 11.83 0.47
N ASP A 392 13.26 12.86 1.23
CA ASP A 392 14.22 13.69 1.95
C ASP A 392 14.93 12.93 3.08
N SER A 393 14.22 12.05 3.79
CA SER A 393 14.82 11.13 4.77
C SER A 393 15.81 10.18 4.13
N LEU A 394 15.44 9.54 3.00
CA LEU A 394 16.32 8.62 2.28
C LEU A 394 17.57 9.34 1.77
N LEU A 395 17.44 10.55 1.21
CA LEU A 395 18.59 11.36 0.80
C LEU A 395 19.53 11.69 1.96
N THR A 396 18.99 11.82 3.17
CA THR A 396 19.77 12.05 4.39
C THR A 396 20.48 10.77 4.82
N LEU A 397 19.80 9.62 4.78
CA LEU A 397 20.38 8.30 5.06
C LEU A 397 21.50 7.94 4.08
N LEU A 398 21.31 8.17 2.77
CA LEU A 398 22.31 7.84 1.75
C LEU A 398 23.66 8.54 1.98
N ARG A 399 23.69 9.71 2.64
CA ARG A 399 24.92 10.43 2.98
C ARG A 399 25.70 9.81 4.13
N THR A 400 25.06 8.99 4.97
CA THR A 400 25.73 8.37 6.13
C THR A 400 26.31 7.00 5.81
N VAL A 401 26.08 6.48 4.60
CA VAL A 401 26.42 5.12 4.15
C VAL A 401 27.91 4.87 4.00
N ALA A 402 28.70 5.87 3.58
CA ALA A 402 30.09 5.65 3.15
C ALA A 402 30.98 4.92 4.18
N GLY A 403 30.71 5.13 5.48
CA GLY A 403 31.44 4.51 6.59
C GLY A 403 30.71 3.36 7.30
N LEU A 404 29.65 2.81 6.71
CA LEU A 404 28.85 1.73 7.30
C LEU A 404 28.83 0.51 6.37
N PRO A 405 28.78 -0.73 6.89
CA PRO A 405 28.65 -1.94 6.08
C PRO A 405 27.22 -2.10 5.55
N ILE A 406 26.74 -1.12 4.78
CA ILE A 406 25.40 -1.12 4.18
C ILE A 406 25.49 -1.04 2.65
N LEU A 407 24.76 -1.92 1.97
CA LEU A 407 24.44 -1.82 0.56
C LEU A 407 23.01 -1.28 0.43
N PHE A 408 22.87 -0.02 0.02
CA PHE A 408 21.57 0.51 -0.39
C PHE A 408 21.28 0.09 -1.82
N ILE A 409 20.12 -0.49 -2.07
CA ILE A 409 19.67 -0.87 -3.41
C ILE A 409 18.39 -0.10 -3.71
N LEU A 410 18.51 0.87 -4.61
CA LEU A 410 17.43 1.77 -5.00
C LEU A 410 16.79 1.27 -6.29
N SER A 411 15.54 0.84 -6.25
CA SER A 411 14.80 0.38 -7.43
C SER A 411 13.76 1.42 -7.84
N SER A 412 13.77 1.82 -9.12
CA SER A 412 12.86 2.85 -9.63
C SER A 412 12.58 2.73 -11.13
N ARG A 413 11.51 3.40 -11.57
CA ARG A 413 11.22 3.67 -12.99
C ARG A 413 11.97 4.92 -13.44
N GLN A 414 12.06 5.15 -14.75
CA GLN A 414 12.69 6.35 -15.30
C GLN A 414 11.76 7.57 -15.29
N GLU A 415 11.12 7.85 -14.16
CA GLU A 415 10.15 8.93 -14.00
C GLU A 415 10.80 10.17 -13.40
N ARG A 416 11.32 11.06 -14.26
CA ARG A 416 12.13 12.22 -13.83
C ARG A 416 11.39 13.24 -12.96
N ALA A 417 10.07 13.26 -13.04
CA ALA A 417 9.22 14.17 -12.28
C ALA A 417 8.94 13.68 -10.85
N ALA A 418 9.09 12.38 -10.59
CA ALA A 418 8.84 11.78 -9.29
C ALA A 418 9.84 12.29 -8.24
N ALA A 419 9.38 12.53 -7.01
CA ALA A 419 10.23 12.99 -5.92
C ALA A 419 11.44 12.06 -5.70
N GLY A 420 11.20 10.75 -5.69
CA GLY A 420 12.25 9.74 -5.50
C GLY A 420 13.28 9.64 -6.63
N TRP A 421 13.07 10.28 -7.79
CA TRP A 421 14.09 10.38 -8.84
C TRP A 421 15.34 11.15 -8.39
N ARG A 422 15.22 11.97 -7.35
CA ARG A 422 16.35 12.67 -6.72
C ARG A 422 17.38 11.71 -6.10
N CYS A 423 16.94 10.52 -5.66
CA CYS A 423 17.81 9.56 -4.95
C CYS A 423 18.85 8.92 -5.89
N PRO A 424 18.50 8.37 -7.07
CA PRO A 424 19.49 7.86 -8.02
C PRO A 424 20.41 8.93 -8.63
N MET A 425 19.96 10.19 -8.71
CA MET A 425 20.70 11.27 -9.39
C MET A 425 21.79 11.92 -8.53
N ARG A 426 21.64 11.92 -7.20
CA ARG A 426 22.72 12.35 -6.32
C ARG A 426 23.72 11.21 -6.19
N ARG A 427 24.82 11.28 -6.96
CA ARG A 427 26.01 10.48 -6.68
C ARG A 427 26.33 10.64 -5.19
N ALA A 428 26.36 9.53 -4.46
CA ALA A 428 27.04 9.48 -3.18
C ALA A 428 28.51 9.80 -3.47
N THR A 429 28.86 11.08 -3.37
CA THR A 429 30.25 11.55 -3.36
C THR A 429 30.87 11.27 -2.01
#